data_AF-A0AAJ7PRX4-F1
#
_entry.id   AF-A0AAJ7PRX4-F1
#
_cell.length_a   1.000
_cell.length_b   1.000
_cell.length_c   1.000
_cell.angle_alpha   90.00
_cell.angle_beta   90.00
_cell.angle_gamma   90.00
#
_symmetry.space_group_name_H-M   'P 1'
#
loop_
_entity.id
_entity.type
_entity.pdbx_description
1 polymer ?
#
loop_
_entity_poly.entity_id
_entity_poly.type
_entity_poly.pdbx_seq_one_letter_code
_entity_poly.pdbx_strand_id
1 'polypeptide(L)'
;MCEILKALDYCHSMGIMHRDVKPHNVMIDHEHRKLRLIDWGLAEFYHPGQEYNVRVASRYFKGPELLVDYQMYDYSLDMWSLGCMLASMIFRKEPFFHGHDNYDQLVRIAKVLGTEDLYDYIDKYNIELEPRFNDILGRHSRKRWERFVHSENQHLVSPEALDFLDKLLRYDHQARLTAHEAMDHPYFFPIVKDQSRVAGSANLPSGNPAVSTASMITGISALPASTALGPLTGSPVLSAATNALSTPLPAAAGAPQ
;
A
#
# COMPACT_ATOMS: atom_id res chain seq x y z
N MET A 1 9.87 -3.00 3.51
CA MET A 1 9.14 -2.07 2.63
C MET A 1 8.60 -2.74 1.39
N CYS A 2 9.43 -3.11 0.39
CA CYS A 2 8.94 -3.75 -0.85
C CYS A 2 8.05 -4.99 -0.61
N GLU A 3 8.42 -5.91 0.29
CA GLU A 3 7.57 -7.07 0.60
C GLU A 3 6.26 -6.72 1.33
N ILE A 4 6.20 -5.59 2.06
CA ILE A 4 4.95 -5.09 2.66
C ILE A 4 4.05 -4.53 1.55
N LEU A 5 4.63 -3.77 0.62
CA LEU A 5 3.91 -3.24 -0.54
C LEU A 5 3.28 -4.35 -1.38
N LYS A 6 3.98 -5.47 -1.61
CA LYS A 6 3.40 -6.64 -2.30
C LYS A 6 2.15 -7.17 -1.60
N ALA A 7 2.15 -7.20 -0.26
CA ALA A 7 0.98 -7.65 0.51
C ALA A 7 -0.18 -6.64 0.41
N LEU A 8 0.12 -5.34 0.46
CA LEU A 8 -0.88 -4.28 0.33
C LEU A 8 -1.46 -4.20 -1.08
N ASP A 9 -0.63 -4.20 -2.12
CA ASP A 9 -1.06 -4.22 -3.52
C ASP A 9 -1.97 -5.42 -3.79
N TYR A 10 -1.60 -6.59 -3.27
CA TYR A 10 -2.43 -7.79 -3.38
C TYR A 10 -3.80 -7.61 -2.72
N CYS A 11 -3.87 -7.17 -1.45
CA CYS A 11 -5.16 -7.04 -0.78
C CYS A 11 -6.01 -5.89 -1.35
N HIS A 12 -5.38 -4.78 -1.75
CA HIS A 12 -6.05 -3.66 -2.43
C HIS A 12 -6.64 -4.12 -3.76
N SER A 13 -5.92 -4.94 -4.54
CA SER A 13 -6.43 -5.53 -5.80
C SER A 13 -7.61 -6.49 -5.58
N MET A 14 -7.73 -7.06 -4.37
CA MET A 14 -8.84 -7.90 -3.94
C MET A 14 -9.98 -7.10 -3.29
N GLY A 15 -9.91 -5.77 -3.32
CA GLY A 15 -10.92 -4.89 -2.76
C GLY A 15 -10.89 -4.79 -1.24
N ILE A 16 -9.78 -5.10 -0.58
CA ILE A 16 -9.65 -5.13 0.89
C ILE A 16 -8.65 -4.08 1.37
N MET A 17 -9.07 -3.25 2.32
CA MET A 17 -8.20 -2.35 3.09
C MET A 17 -7.78 -3.03 4.40
N HIS A 18 -6.51 -2.94 4.81
CA HIS A 18 -6.06 -3.56 6.06
C HIS A 18 -6.46 -2.74 7.30
N ARG A 19 -6.37 -1.41 7.23
CA ARG A 19 -6.77 -0.42 8.25
C ARG A 19 -6.07 -0.50 9.61
N ASP A 20 -5.00 -1.29 9.73
CA ASP A 20 -4.15 -1.36 10.94
C ASP A 20 -2.71 -1.81 10.61
N VAL A 21 -2.15 -1.24 9.54
CA VAL A 21 -0.76 -1.46 9.15
C VAL A 21 0.16 -0.79 10.17
N LYS A 22 0.99 -1.58 10.86
CA LYS A 22 1.95 -1.12 11.88
C LYS A 22 3.05 -2.16 12.09
N PRO A 23 4.18 -1.81 12.73
CA PRO A 23 5.30 -2.76 12.92
C PRO A 23 4.89 -4.06 13.61
N HIS A 24 4.01 -4.00 14.62
CA HIS A 24 3.52 -5.18 15.35
C HIS A 24 2.74 -6.18 14.48
N ASN A 25 2.14 -5.70 13.38
CA ASN A 25 1.36 -6.52 12.45
C ASN A 25 2.20 -6.99 11.25
N VAL A 26 3.52 -6.78 11.28
CA VAL A 26 4.45 -7.23 10.25
C VAL A 26 5.43 -8.23 10.85
N MET A 27 5.18 -9.52 10.59
CA MET A 27 6.04 -10.60 11.04
C MET A 27 7.20 -10.78 10.06
N ILE A 28 8.43 -10.80 10.59
CA ILE A 28 9.64 -10.93 9.78
C ILE A 28 10.49 -12.09 10.30
N ASP A 29 10.69 -13.07 9.43
CA ASP A 29 11.76 -14.05 9.57
C ASP A 29 12.99 -13.49 8.85
N HIS A 30 13.89 -12.91 9.64
CA HIS A 30 15.09 -12.26 9.11
C HIS A 30 16.11 -13.25 8.54
N GLU A 31 16.18 -14.47 9.07
CA GLU A 31 17.09 -15.51 8.59
C GLU A 31 16.72 -15.96 7.18
N HIS A 32 15.43 -16.21 6.94
CA HIS A 32 14.93 -16.65 5.64
C HIS A 32 14.44 -15.51 4.73
N ARG A 33 14.55 -14.25 5.18
CA ARG A 33 14.06 -13.05 4.49
C ARG A 33 12.59 -13.15 4.09
N LYS A 34 11.74 -13.71 4.97
CA LYS A 34 10.29 -13.84 4.73
C LYS A 34 9.52 -12.82 5.57
N LEU A 35 8.50 -12.23 4.96
CA LEU A 35 7.60 -11.28 5.61
C LEU A 35 6.16 -11.75 5.48
N ARG A 36 5.35 -11.50 6.52
CA ARG A 36 3.89 -11.70 6.51
C ARG A 36 3.21 -10.50 7.17
N LEU A 37 2.20 -9.95 6.50
CA LEU A 37 1.25 -9.02 7.08
C LEU A 37 0.16 -9.83 7.79
N ILE A 38 -0.09 -9.54 9.07
CA ILE A 38 -0.98 -10.29 9.94
C ILE A 38 -2.04 -9.37 10.56
N ASP A 39 -2.98 -9.95 11.33
CA ASP A 39 -4.04 -9.25 12.06
C ASP A 39 -5.00 -8.44 11.15
N TRP A 40 -5.81 -9.19 10.42
CA TRP A 40 -6.85 -8.67 9.52
C TRP A 40 -8.17 -8.37 10.25
N GLY A 41 -8.18 -8.35 11.60
CA GLY A 41 -9.40 -8.17 12.39
C GLY A 41 -10.07 -6.80 12.22
N LEU A 42 -9.32 -5.80 11.75
CA LEU A 42 -9.83 -4.48 11.41
C LEU A 42 -9.96 -4.24 9.91
N ALA A 43 -9.65 -5.24 9.06
CA ALA A 43 -9.76 -5.09 7.61
C ALA A 43 -11.21 -4.89 7.16
N GLU A 44 -11.41 -4.33 5.97
CA GLU A 44 -12.75 -4.14 5.39
C GLU A 44 -12.74 -4.15 3.87
N PHE A 45 -13.87 -4.56 3.28
CA PHE A 45 -14.06 -4.44 1.84
C PHE A 45 -14.35 -3.00 1.45
N TYR A 46 -13.66 -2.52 0.43
CA TYR A 46 -13.91 -1.21 -0.14
C TYR A 46 -15.07 -1.25 -1.13
N HIS A 47 -16.03 -0.37 -0.90
CA HIS A 47 -17.12 -0.02 -1.79
C HIS A 47 -17.10 1.50 -2.08
N PRO A 48 -17.15 1.92 -3.34
CA PRO A 48 -17.20 3.34 -3.70
C PRO A 48 -18.38 4.06 -3.04
N GLY A 49 -18.12 5.22 -2.44
CA GLY A 49 -19.14 6.05 -1.79
C GLY A 49 -19.61 5.55 -0.41
N GLN A 50 -19.04 4.45 0.10
CA GLN A 50 -19.33 3.99 1.45
C GLN A 50 -18.57 4.81 2.49
N GLU A 51 -19.26 5.15 3.57
CA GLU A 51 -18.67 5.72 4.77
C GLU A 51 -18.20 4.61 5.72
N TYR A 52 -16.99 4.76 6.27
CA TYR A 52 -16.40 3.80 7.19
C TYR A 52 -16.20 4.40 8.60
N ASN A 53 -16.04 3.53 9.58
CA ASN A 53 -15.75 3.92 10.94
C ASN A 53 -14.29 4.40 11.09
N VAL A 54 -14.08 5.65 11.49
CA VAL A 54 -12.75 6.24 11.67
C VAL A 54 -11.99 5.72 12.91
N ARG A 55 -12.66 4.99 13.80
CA ARG A 55 -12.08 4.43 15.04
C ARG A 55 -11.29 3.14 14.80
N VAL A 56 -10.51 3.12 13.72
CA VAL A 56 -9.58 2.04 13.31
C VAL A 56 -8.13 2.50 13.41
N ALA A 57 -7.17 1.60 13.23
CA ALA A 57 -5.74 1.85 13.35
C ALA A 57 -5.24 2.28 14.75
N SER A 58 -3.99 1.93 15.04
CA SER A 58 -3.27 2.41 16.21
C SER A 58 -2.87 3.88 16.05
N ARG A 59 -2.96 4.68 17.13
CA ARG A 59 -2.84 6.16 17.11
C ARG A 59 -1.75 6.72 16.20
N TYR A 60 -0.52 6.20 16.33
CA TYR A 60 0.65 6.75 15.63
C TYR A 60 0.64 6.51 14.12
N PHE A 61 -0.24 5.63 13.64
CA PHE A 61 -0.39 5.24 12.24
C PHE A 61 -1.73 5.72 11.64
N LYS A 62 -2.57 6.42 12.42
CA LYS A 62 -3.82 6.99 11.92
C LYS A 62 -3.51 8.03 10.83
N GLY A 63 -4.13 7.86 9.66
CA GLY A 63 -4.18 8.86 8.60
C GLY A 63 -4.93 10.12 9.04
N PRO A 64 -4.61 11.30 8.47
CA PRO A 64 -5.31 12.55 8.75
C PRO A 64 -6.83 12.41 8.62
N GLU A 65 -7.32 11.66 7.62
CA GLU A 65 -8.73 11.35 7.40
C GLU A 65 -9.43 10.79 8.65
N LEU A 66 -8.74 9.93 9.43
CA LEU A 66 -9.29 9.36 10.66
C LEU A 66 -9.29 10.37 11.82
N LEU A 67 -8.40 11.36 11.77
CA LEU A 67 -8.20 12.35 12.83
C LEU A 67 -9.09 13.58 12.65
N VAL A 68 -9.54 13.84 11.42
CA VAL A 68 -10.50 14.91 11.07
C VAL A 68 -11.90 14.37 10.77
N ASP A 69 -12.16 13.10 11.09
CA ASP A 69 -13.45 12.43 10.94
C ASP A 69 -14.00 12.35 9.49
N TYR A 70 -13.11 12.26 8.50
CA TYR A 70 -13.51 12.04 7.11
C TYR A 70 -13.73 10.55 6.84
N GLN A 71 -14.99 10.16 6.65
CA GLN A 71 -15.41 8.74 6.64
C GLN A 71 -15.31 8.04 5.27
N MET A 72 -15.32 8.78 4.16
CA MET A 72 -15.23 8.23 2.80
C MET A 72 -13.78 8.02 2.36
N TYR A 73 -13.01 7.29 3.17
CA TYR A 73 -11.61 6.94 2.88
C TYR A 73 -11.49 5.58 2.16
N ASP A 74 -10.28 5.28 1.70
CA ASP A 74 -9.99 4.10 0.88
C ASP A 74 -8.62 3.46 1.24
N TYR A 75 -8.12 2.60 0.34
CA TYR A 75 -6.84 1.90 0.43
C TYR A 75 -5.63 2.78 0.78
N SER A 76 -5.67 4.06 0.41
CA SER A 76 -4.62 5.04 0.68
C SER A 76 -4.38 5.31 2.17
N LEU A 77 -5.30 4.90 3.05
CA LEU A 77 -5.09 4.88 4.51
C LEU A 77 -3.91 3.96 4.90
N ASP A 78 -3.81 2.80 4.26
CA ASP A 78 -2.71 1.86 4.52
C ASP A 78 -1.37 2.45 4.04
N MET A 79 -1.40 3.26 2.99
CA MET A 79 -0.21 3.92 2.44
C MET A 79 0.34 5.02 3.36
N TRP A 80 -0.54 5.76 4.05
CA TRP A 80 -0.13 6.67 5.12
C TRP A 80 0.55 5.92 6.27
N SER A 81 -0.07 4.83 6.72
CA SER A 81 0.43 3.99 7.80
C SER A 81 1.82 3.43 7.47
N LEU A 82 2.00 2.97 6.22
CA LEU A 82 3.29 2.55 5.68
C LEU A 82 4.32 3.70 5.65
N GLY A 83 3.92 4.91 5.27
CA GLY A 83 4.77 6.10 5.33
C GLY A 83 5.24 6.41 6.75
N CYS A 84 4.35 6.27 7.75
CA CYS A 84 4.72 6.42 9.16
C CYS A 84 5.76 5.39 9.61
N MET A 85 5.61 4.13 9.19
CA MET A 85 6.62 3.09 9.43
C MET A 85 7.96 3.41 8.77
N LEU A 86 7.94 3.84 7.49
CA LEU A 86 9.15 4.21 6.76
C LEU A 86 9.89 5.35 7.46
N ALA A 87 9.18 6.41 7.83
CA ALA A 87 9.75 7.55 8.55
C ALA A 87 10.42 7.11 9.85
N SER A 88 9.75 6.24 10.64
CA SER A 88 10.34 5.71 11.87
C SER A 88 11.62 4.92 11.63
N MET A 89 11.66 4.09 10.58
CA MET A 89 12.84 3.31 10.23
C MET A 89 14.01 4.19 9.77
N ILE A 90 13.80 5.06 8.78
CA ILE A 90 14.90 5.83 8.17
C ILE A 90 15.43 6.93 9.10
N PHE A 91 14.57 7.49 9.97
CA PHE A 91 14.98 8.52 10.92
C PHE A 91 15.33 7.97 12.30
N ARG A 92 15.21 6.65 12.53
CA ARG A 92 15.37 5.99 13.84
C ARG A 92 14.57 6.67 14.96
N LYS A 93 13.32 7.03 14.66
CA LYS A 93 12.42 7.75 15.55
C LYS A 93 11.09 7.02 15.69
N GLU A 94 10.90 6.32 16.79
CA GLU A 94 9.72 5.47 17.02
C GLU A 94 8.88 5.95 18.22
N PRO A 95 7.59 6.30 18.02
CA PRO A 95 6.93 6.55 16.73
C PRO A 95 7.38 7.88 16.09
N PHE A 96 7.22 8.01 14.76
CA PHE A 96 7.62 9.24 14.07
C PHE A 96 6.71 10.42 14.46
N PHE A 97 5.38 10.23 14.42
CA PHE A 97 4.40 11.18 14.94
C PHE A 97 3.90 10.69 16.30
N HIS A 98 4.34 11.36 17.37
CA HIS A 98 4.11 10.92 18.75
C HIS A 98 3.08 11.82 19.46
N GLY A 99 1.80 11.65 19.14
CA GLY A 99 0.69 12.35 19.79
C GLY A 99 0.28 11.73 21.14
N HIS A 100 -0.06 12.57 22.11
CA HIS A 100 -0.57 12.14 23.42
C HIS A 100 -1.98 11.55 23.35
N ASP A 101 -2.82 12.08 22.47
CA ASP A 101 -4.15 11.60 22.12
C ASP A 101 -4.39 11.78 20.61
N ASN A 102 -5.61 11.52 20.10
CA ASN A 102 -5.90 11.68 18.67
C ASN A 102 -5.84 13.15 18.21
N TYR A 103 -6.15 14.09 19.10
CA TYR A 103 -6.10 15.52 18.77
C TYR A 103 -4.66 15.99 18.63
N ASP A 104 -3.81 15.68 19.63
CA ASP A 104 -2.39 16.00 19.58
C ASP A 104 -1.68 15.23 18.45
N GLN A 105 -2.17 14.06 18.05
CA GLN A 105 -1.64 13.33 16.88
C GLN A 105 -1.71 14.19 15.61
N LEU A 106 -2.84 14.85 15.34
CA LEU A 106 -2.96 15.75 14.19
C LEU A 106 -2.04 16.97 14.34
N VAL A 107 -1.89 17.51 15.55
CA VAL A 107 -0.93 18.60 15.84
C VAL A 107 0.51 18.17 15.54
N ARG A 108 0.91 16.93 15.86
CA ARG A 108 2.25 16.42 15.52
C ARG A 108 2.47 16.31 14.01
N ILE A 109 1.43 15.93 13.27
CA ILE A 109 1.46 15.88 11.81
C ILE A 109 1.59 17.31 11.24
N ALA A 110 0.75 18.24 11.68
CA ALA A 110 0.77 19.65 11.28
C ALA A 110 2.10 20.35 11.54
N LYS A 111 2.79 20.03 12.63
CA LYS A 111 4.14 20.56 12.91
C LYS A 111 5.20 20.14 11.89
N VAL A 112 4.96 19.08 11.13
CA VAL A 112 5.86 18.57 10.09
C VAL A 112 5.36 18.91 8.69
N LEU A 113 4.13 18.54 8.35
CA LEU A 113 3.58 18.74 7.01
C LEU A 113 3.07 20.17 6.78
N GLY A 114 2.95 20.97 7.84
CA GLY A 114 2.44 22.34 7.77
C GLY A 114 0.92 22.39 7.93
N THR A 115 0.42 23.57 8.29
CA THR A 115 -1.02 23.81 8.47
C THR A 115 -1.70 24.31 7.20
N GLU A 116 -0.96 24.90 6.26
CA GLU A 116 -1.52 25.39 4.98
C GLU A 116 -2.07 24.20 4.16
N ASP A 117 -1.24 23.19 3.86
CA ASP A 117 -1.67 21.95 3.18
C ASP A 117 -2.81 21.19 3.93
N LEU A 118 -2.91 21.35 5.26
CA LEU A 118 -3.98 20.74 6.06
C LEU A 118 -5.32 21.45 5.82
N TYR A 119 -5.32 22.80 5.86
CA TYR A 119 -6.54 23.57 5.61
C TYR A 119 -6.99 23.44 4.16
N ASP A 120 -6.06 23.42 3.19
CA ASP A 120 -6.39 23.14 1.79
C ASP A 120 -7.07 21.77 1.62
N TYR A 121 -6.62 20.75 2.37
CA TYR A 121 -7.26 19.43 2.40
C TYR A 121 -8.67 19.48 3.01
N ILE A 122 -8.83 20.16 4.15
CA ILE A 122 -10.12 20.34 4.83
C ILE A 122 -11.11 21.04 3.90
N ASP A 123 -10.69 22.11 3.23
CA ASP A 123 -11.51 22.89 2.30
C ASP A 123 -11.88 22.06 1.05
N LYS A 124 -10.91 21.33 0.47
CA LYS A 124 -11.14 20.49 -0.73
C LYS A 124 -12.27 19.48 -0.53
N TYR A 125 -12.34 18.87 0.65
CA TYR A 125 -13.33 17.84 0.96
C TYR A 125 -14.51 18.36 1.80
N ASN A 126 -14.57 19.68 2.06
CA ASN A 126 -15.58 20.33 2.90
C ASN A 126 -15.77 19.61 4.26
N ILE A 127 -14.65 19.36 4.94
CA ILE A 127 -14.62 18.64 6.23
C ILE A 127 -14.98 19.62 7.36
N GLU A 128 -15.96 19.25 8.19
CA GLU A 128 -16.26 20.01 9.40
C GLU A 128 -15.25 19.65 10.50
N LEU A 129 -14.26 20.53 10.70
CA LEU A 129 -13.24 20.31 11.72
C LEU A 129 -13.79 20.56 13.13
N GLU A 130 -13.55 19.61 14.05
CA GLU A 130 -14.02 19.75 15.42
C GLU A 130 -13.48 21.04 16.09
N PRO A 131 -14.31 21.83 16.80
CA PRO A 131 -13.90 23.11 17.37
C PRO A 131 -12.67 23.04 18.29
N ARG A 132 -12.42 21.89 18.93
CA ARG A 132 -11.23 21.66 19.75
C ARG A 132 -9.92 21.89 19.00
N PHE A 133 -9.89 21.72 17.68
CA PHE A 133 -8.68 21.92 16.88
C PHE A 133 -8.29 23.40 16.71
N ASN A 134 -9.24 24.32 16.85
CA ASN A 134 -9.03 25.77 16.66
C ASN A 134 -7.93 26.31 17.58
N ASP A 135 -7.86 25.79 18.81
CA ASP A 135 -6.93 26.29 19.83
C ASP A 135 -5.58 25.55 19.84
N ILE A 136 -5.45 24.39 19.18
CA ILE A 136 -4.28 23.50 19.33
C ILE A 136 -3.44 23.33 18.06
N LEU A 137 -4.01 23.52 16.86
CA LEU A 137 -3.26 23.34 15.61
C LEU A 137 -2.22 24.44 15.39
N GLY A 138 -2.53 25.67 15.80
CA GLY A 138 -1.67 26.83 15.58
C GLY A 138 -1.37 27.06 14.08
N ARG A 139 -0.22 27.68 13.79
CA ARG A 139 0.28 27.87 12.41
C ARG A 139 1.69 27.29 12.28
N HIS A 140 1.87 26.41 11.30
CA HIS A 140 3.15 25.72 11.08
C HIS A 140 3.50 25.70 9.59
N SER A 141 4.75 26.03 9.27
CA SER A 141 5.29 25.82 7.91
C SER A 141 5.69 24.36 7.71
N ARG A 142 5.48 23.84 6.50
CA ARG A 142 5.98 22.52 6.06
C ARG A 142 7.48 22.43 6.29
N LYS A 143 7.91 21.34 6.92
CA LYS A 143 9.32 21.07 7.22
C LYS A 143 9.94 20.26 6.10
N ARG A 144 11.14 20.67 5.73
CA ARG A 144 12.06 19.86 4.92
C ARG A 144 12.46 18.59 5.68
N TRP A 145 12.45 17.44 5.00
CA TRP A 145 12.76 16.15 5.61
C TRP A 145 14.20 16.06 6.14
N GLU A 146 15.11 16.82 5.55
CA GLU A 146 16.51 16.93 5.98
C GLU A 146 16.64 17.43 7.43
N ARG A 147 15.61 18.10 7.97
CA ARG A 147 15.56 18.51 9.39
C ARG A 147 15.64 17.32 10.36
N PHE A 148 15.23 16.12 9.93
CA PHE A 148 15.23 14.92 10.77
C PHE A 148 16.49 14.07 10.60
N VAL A 149 17.44 14.50 9.76
CA VAL A 149 18.68 13.77 9.50
C VAL A 149 19.76 14.20 10.50
N HIS A 150 20.43 13.22 11.10
CA HIS A 150 21.57 13.41 12.00
C HIS A 150 22.59 12.26 11.85
N SER A 151 23.72 12.35 12.54
CA SER A 151 24.86 11.42 12.40
C SER A 151 24.48 9.93 12.57
N GLU A 152 23.47 9.63 13.39
CA GLU A 152 23.07 8.26 13.70
C GLU A 152 22.10 7.65 12.67
N ASN A 153 21.50 8.45 11.79
CA ASN A 153 20.50 7.97 10.82
C ASN A 153 20.84 8.33 9.36
N GLN A 154 21.82 9.21 9.11
CA GLN A 154 22.20 9.65 7.76
C GLN A 154 22.53 8.50 6.79
N HIS A 155 23.01 7.36 7.30
CA HIS A 155 23.34 6.18 6.48
C HIS A 155 22.10 5.41 5.98
N LEU A 156 20.91 5.72 6.52
CA LEU A 156 19.62 5.15 6.13
C LEU A 156 18.82 6.07 5.19
N VAL A 157 19.27 7.32 5.04
CA VAL A 157 18.55 8.37 4.33
C VAL A 157 19.24 8.66 3.00
N SER A 158 18.48 8.58 1.91
CA SER A 158 18.90 8.99 0.57
C SER A 158 17.87 9.95 -0.04
N PRO A 159 18.21 10.71 -1.10
CA PRO A 159 17.23 11.54 -1.82
C PRO A 159 16.00 10.74 -2.27
N GLU A 160 16.20 9.51 -2.76
CA GLU A 160 15.11 8.62 -3.19
C GLU A 160 14.23 8.19 -2.01
N ALA A 161 14.81 7.99 -0.82
CA ALA A 161 14.06 7.64 0.39
C ALA A 161 13.17 8.81 0.85
N LEU A 162 13.70 10.04 0.79
CA LEU A 162 12.96 11.25 1.16
C LEU A 162 11.85 11.56 0.17
N ASP A 163 12.12 11.45 -1.13
CA ASP A 163 11.13 11.63 -2.19
C ASP A 163 10.02 10.57 -2.11
N PHE A 164 10.38 9.30 -1.84
CA PHE A 164 9.40 8.24 -1.62
C PHE A 164 8.51 8.53 -0.41
N LEU A 165 9.12 8.90 0.73
CA LEU A 165 8.40 9.24 1.95
C LEU A 165 7.46 10.44 1.75
N ASP A 166 7.94 11.46 1.04
CA ASP A 166 7.15 12.67 0.75
C ASP A 166 5.87 12.35 -0.02
N LYS A 167 5.93 11.41 -0.96
CA LYS A 167 4.78 10.96 -1.76
C LYS A 167 3.84 10.00 -1.03
N LEU A 168 4.22 9.48 0.14
CA LEU A 168 3.33 8.71 1.03
C LEU A 168 2.64 9.59 2.07
N LEU A 169 3.38 10.52 2.68
CA LEU A 169 2.89 11.37 3.77
C LEU A 169 2.26 12.67 3.23
N ARG A 170 1.07 12.52 2.63
CA ARG A 170 0.22 13.62 2.17
C ARG A 170 -1.10 13.64 2.94
N TYR A 171 -1.60 14.84 3.26
CA TYR A 171 -2.93 15.00 3.87
C TYR A 171 -4.01 14.43 2.97
N ASP A 172 -4.06 14.96 1.74
CA ASP A 172 -4.93 14.47 0.70
C ASP A 172 -4.61 13.01 0.38
N HIS A 173 -5.52 12.13 0.77
CA HIS A 173 -5.41 10.69 0.62
C HIS A 173 -5.35 10.26 -0.86
N GLN A 174 -5.99 11.03 -1.76
CA GLN A 174 -5.91 10.82 -3.21
C GLN A 174 -4.57 11.23 -3.83
N ALA A 175 -3.75 12.01 -3.11
CA ALA A 175 -2.43 12.44 -3.58
C ALA A 175 -1.29 11.48 -3.17
N ARG A 176 -1.62 10.40 -2.45
CA ARG A 176 -0.65 9.39 -2.00
C ARG A 176 -0.42 8.38 -3.12
N LEU A 177 0.80 7.86 -3.20
CA LEU A 177 1.08 6.71 -4.08
C LEU A 177 0.18 5.53 -3.69
N THR A 178 -0.35 4.85 -4.69
CA THR A 178 -0.88 3.50 -4.53
C THR A 178 0.24 2.51 -4.19
N ALA A 179 -0.11 1.32 -3.70
CA ALA A 179 0.87 0.28 -3.42
C ALA A 179 1.68 -0.12 -4.68
N HIS A 180 0.99 -0.21 -5.83
CA HIS A 180 1.62 -0.48 -7.12
C HIS A 180 2.62 0.61 -7.53
N GLU A 181 2.20 1.88 -7.58
CA GLU A 181 3.08 3.00 -7.93
C GLU A 181 4.26 3.13 -6.96
N ALA A 182 4.03 2.82 -5.68
CA ALA A 182 5.07 2.80 -4.67
C ALA A 182 6.13 1.72 -4.94
N MET A 183 5.74 0.54 -5.46
CA MET A 183 6.70 -0.50 -5.84
C MET A 183 7.58 -0.10 -7.03
N ASP A 184 7.06 0.73 -7.92
CA ASP A 184 7.79 1.26 -9.09
C ASP A 184 8.68 2.48 -8.77
N HIS A 185 8.68 2.95 -7.52
CA HIS A 185 9.47 4.10 -7.12
C HIS A 185 10.99 3.83 -7.23
N PRO A 186 11.82 4.81 -7.67
CA PRO A 186 13.29 4.66 -7.78
C PRO A 186 13.99 4.14 -6.52
N TYR A 187 13.42 4.40 -5.35
CA TYR A 187 13.89 3.87 -4.06
C TYR A 187 14.04 2.33 -4.05
N PHE A 188 13.25 1.60 -4.86
CA PHE A 188 13.28 0.15 -4.93
C PHE A 188 14.05 -0.42 -6.13
N PHE A 189 14.58 0.39 -7.05
CA PHE A 189 15.33 -0.10 -8.22
C PHE A 189 16.47 -1.08 -7.88
N PRO A 190 17.28 -0.85 -6.82
CA PRO A 190 18.30 -1.83 -6.43
C PRO A 190 17.71 -3.20 -6.06
N ILE A 191 16.55 -3.21 -5.39
CA ILE A 191 15.88 -4.44 -4.96
C ILE A 191 15.29 -5.19 -6.16
N VAL A 192 14.63 -4.48 -7.08
CA VAL A 192 14.04 -5.07 -8.29
C VAL A 192 15.14 -5.71 -9.13
N LYS A 193 16.28 -5.02 -9.31
CA LYS A 193 17.43 -5.55 -10.05
C LYS A 193 17.98 -6.84 -9.45
N ASP A 194 18.08 -6.92 -8.12
CA ASP A 194 18.57 -8.12 -7.44
C ASP A 194 17.56 -9.27 -7.48
N GLN A 195 16.24 -9.00 -7.35
CA GLN A 195 15.21 -10.03 -7.50
C GLN A 195 15.22 -10.64 -8.91
N SER A 196 15.41 -9.81 -9.96
CA SER A 196 15.55 -10.28 -11.35
C SER A 196 16.78 -11.16 -11.56
N ARG A 197 17.90 -10.87 -10.89
CA ARG A 197 19.13 -11.69 -10.96
C ARG A 197 18.98 -13.04 -10.30
N VAL A 198 18.34 -13.09 -9.13
CA VAL A 198 18.07 -14.34 -8.41
C VAL A 198 17.09 -15.22 -9.20
N ALA A 199 16.03 -14.63 -9.76
CA ALA A 199 15.08 -15.36 -10.62
C ALA A 199 15.73 -15.87 -11.92
N GLY A 200 16.61 -15.08 -12.55
CA GLY A 200 17.36 -15.50 -13.74
C GLY A 200 18.38 -16.60 -13.47
N SER A 201 18.99 -16.64 -12.28
CA SER A 201 19.93 -17.70 -11.88
C SER A 201 19.23 -19.01 -11.52
N ALA A 202 17.98 -18.95 -11.05
CA ALA A 202 17.16 -20.13 -10.79
C ALA A 202 16.64 -20.84 -12.06
N ASN A 203 16.74 -20.20 -13.22
CA ASN A 203 16.27 -20.71 -14.52
C ASN A 203 17.38 -21.24 -15.45
N LEU A 204 18.63 -21.37 -14.98
CA LEU A 204 19.68 -22.06 -15.73
C LEU A 204 19.53 -23.58 -15.55
N PRO A 205 19.30 -24.36 -16.63
CA PRO A 205 19.37 -25.82 -16.53
C PRO A 205 20.81 -26.19 -16.16
N SER A 206 20.96 -27.01 -15.12
CA SER A 206 22.20 -27.70 -14.78
C SER A 206 22.78 -28.33 -16.04
N GLY A 207 23.90 -27.81 -16.51
CA GLY A 207 24.56 -28.29 -17.73
C GLY A 207 24.94 -29.76 -17.61
N ASN A 208 24.44 -30.57 -18.55
CA ASN A 208 25.09 -31.83 -18.88
C ASN A 208 26.39 -31.52 -19.61
N PRO A 209 27.54 -32.13 -19.25
CA PRO A 209 28.74 -32.01 -20.07
C PRO A 209 28.52 -32.79 -21.36
N ALA A 210 28.35 -32.09 -22.48
CA ALA A 210 28.31 -32.70 -23.80
C ALA A 210 29.74 -33.15 -24.19
N VAL A 211 29.91 -34.46 -24.33
CA VAL A 211 31.12 -35.09 -24.87
C VAL A 211 31.17 -34.83 -26.38
N SER A 212 32.29 -34.25 -26.84
CA SER A 212 32.64 -34.09 -28.25
C SER A 212 32.82 -35.44 -28.96
N THR A 213 32.17 -35.60 -30.12
CA THR A 213 32.68 -36.44 -31.22
C THR A 213 32.39 -35.79 -32.57
N ALA A 214 33.41 -35.76 -33.41
CA ALA A 214 33.46 -35.04 -34.68
C ALA A 214 32.93 -35.85 -35.88
N SER A 215 32.47 -35.10 -36.89
CA SER A 215 32.64 -35.27 -38.35
C SER A 215 31.88 -36.33 -39.17
N MET A 216 31.15 -35.77 -40.15
CA MET A 216 30.94 -36.14 -41.57
C MET A 216 30.06 -37.36 -41.94
N ILE A 217 29.00 -37.12 -42.74
CA ILE A 217 28.86 -37.54 -44.16
C ILE A 217 27.49 -37.08 -44.73
N THR A 218 27.55 -36.73 -46.02
CA THR A 218 26.53 -36.26 -46.99
C THR A 218 25.36 -37.21 -47.29
N GLY A 219 24.20 -36.68 -47.73
CA GLY A 219 23.24 -37.44 -48.54
C GLY A 219 21.77 -36.97 -48.61
N ILE A 220 21.47 -36.06 -49.54
CA ILE A 220 20.39 -36.10 -50.57
C ILE A 220 18.91 -36.48 -50.20
N SER A 221 18.00 -35.57 -50.62
CA SER A 221 16.64 -35.77 -51.21
C SER A 221 15.34 -35.49 -50.42
N ALA A 222 14.62 -34.51 -51.01
CA ALA A 222 13.20 -34.52 -51.42
C ALA A 222 12.06 -34.28 -50.40
N LEU A 223 11.27 -33.24 -50.73
CA LEU A 223 9.91 -32.93 -50.29
C LEU A 223 8.89 -33.98 -50.82
N PRO A 224 7.66 -34.04 -50.28
CA PRO A 224 6.58 -33.22 -50.85
C PRO A 224 5.65 -32.55 -49.82
N ALA A 225 4.79 -31.69 -50.36
CA ALA A 225 3.93 -30.71 -49.71
C ALA A 225 2.50 -31.21 -49.34
N SER A 226 1.73 -30.26 -48.78
CA SER A 226 0.27 -30.19 -48.60
C SER A 226 -0.23 -30.69 -47.23
N THR A 227 -1.13 -30.02 -46.50
CA THR A 227 -2.35 -29.31 -46.93
C THR A 227 -2.85 -28.35 -45.83
N ALA A 228 -3.68 -27.37 -46.23
CA ALA A 228 -4.22 -26.24 -45.46
C ALA A 228 -5.57 -26.50 -44.74
N LEU A 229 -6.09 -25.41 -44.11
CA LEU A 229 -7.46 -25.10 -43.60
C LEU A 229 -7.73 -25.56 -42.15
N GLY A 230 -8.31 -24.78 -41.24
CA GLY A 230 -8.93 -23.44 -41.20
C GLY A 230 -9.49 -23.21 -39.78
N PRO A 231 -9.91 -21.99 -39.39
CA PRO A 231 -10.22 -21.64 -38.00
C PRO A 231 -11.69 -21.86 -37.64
N LEU A 232 -11.99 -22.23 -36.38
CA LEU A 232 -13.34 -22.21 -35.84
C LEU A 232 -13.45 -21.34 -34.59
N THR A 233 -14.25 -20.30 -34.79
CA THR A 233 -14.90 -19.39 -33.84
C THR A 233 -15.80 -20.11 -32.84
N GLY A 234 -15.98 -19.53 -31.64
CA GLY A 234 -17.13 -19.87 -30.80
C GLY A 234 -17.04 -19.41 -29.35
N SER A 235 -17.26 -18.13 -29.08
CA SER A 235 -17.72 -17.66 -27.76
C SER A 235 -19.20 -18.01 -27.59
N PRO A 236 -19.66 -18.27 -26.35
CA PRO A 236 -20.97 -17.81 -25.97
C PRO A 236 -20.92 -16.93 -24.71
N VAL A 237 -21.56 -15.78 -24.86
CA VAL A 237 -22.10 -14.92 -23.80
C VAL A 237 -23.14 -15.72 -23.00
N LEU A 238 -23.11 -15.64 -21.67
CA LEU A 238 -24.24 -16.00 -20.83
C LEU A 238 -24.62 -14.83 -19.94
N SER A 239 -25.90 -14.48 -20.06
CA SER A 239 -26.61 -13.36 -19.50
C SER A 239 -26.90 -13.50 -18.01
N ALA A 240 -27.05 -12.33 -17.39
CA ALA A 240 -27.58 -12.10 -16.06
C ALA A 240 -28.87 -12.87 -15.75
N ALA A 241 -28.96 -13.37 -14.52
CA ALA A 241 -30.22 -13.71 -13.88
C ALA A 241 -30.29 -12.96 -12.54
N THR A 242 -31.10 -11.90 -12.55
CA THR A 242 -31.65 -11.21 -11.37
C THR A 242 -32.56 -12.18 -10.61
N ASN A 243 -32.31 -12.38 -9.32
CA ASN A 243 -33.33 -12.89 -8.40
C ASN A 243 -33.48 -11.90 -7.24
N ALA A 244 -34.57 -11.15 -7.32
CA ALA A 244 -35.16 -10.46 -6.19
C ALA A 244 -35.97 -11.48 -5.39
N LEU A 245 -35.73 -11.55 -4.08
CA LEU A 245 -36.66 -12.15 -3.12
C LEU A 245 -36.60 -11.31 -1.85
N SER A 246 -37.62 -10.47 -1.74
CA SER A 246 -38.00 -9.70 -0.56
C SER A 246 -38.86 -10.58 0.34
N THR A 247 -38.51 -10.66 1.63
CA THR A 247 -39.48 -10.77 2.72
C THR A 247 -38.90 -10.13 3.99
N PRO A 248 -39.66 -9.29 4.72
CA PRO A 248 -39.17 -8.58 5.90
C PRO A 248 -39.33 -9.40 7.18
N LEU A 249 -38.38 -9.27 8.11
CA LEU A 249 -38.51 -9.73 9.50
C LEU A 249 -39.22 -8.65 10.36
N PRO A 250 -40.11 -9.03 11.29
CA PRO A 250 -40.84 -8.08 12.12
C PRO A 250 -40.03 -7.61 13.33
N ALA A 251 -40.21 -6.34 13.66
CA ALA A 251 -39.76 -5.71 14.89
C ALA A 251 -40.56 -6.23 16.10
N ALA A 252 -39.88 -6.61 17.18
CA ALA A 252 -40.47 -6.84 18.49
C ALA A 252 -40.14 -5.64 19.40
N ALA A 253 -41.18 -4.93 19.79
CA ALA A 253 -41.16 -3.86 20.78
C ALA A 253 -41.32 -4.44 22.20
N GLY A 254 -40.49 -3.90 23.11
CA GLY A 254 -40.63 -3.66 24.56
C GLY A 254 -41.56 -4.47 25.47
N ALA A 255 -41.04 -4.77 26.68
CA ALA A 255 -41.66 -4.43 27.97
C ALA A 255 -40.73 -4.77 29.16
N PRO A 256 -40.90 -4.15 30.35
CA PRO A 256 -39.83 -3.85 31.31
C PRO A 256 -39.82 -4.75 32.57
N GLN A 257 -38.68 -4.78 33.27
CA GLN A 257 -38.52 -4.56 34.72
C GLN A 257 -37.09 -4.08 35.02
#